data_AF-A0A971XG82-F1
#
_entry.id   AF-A0A971XG82-F1
#
_cell.length_a   1.000
_cell.length_b   1.000
_cell.length_c   1.000
_cell.angle_alpha   90.00
_cell.angle_beta   90.00
_cell.angle_gamma   90.00
#
_symmetry.space_group_name_H-M   'P 1'
#
loop_
_entity.id
_entity.type
_entity.pdbx_description
1 polymer ?
#
loop_
_entity_poly.entity_id
_entity_poly.type
_entity_poly.pdbx_seq_one_letter_code
_entity_poly.pdbx_strand_id
1 'polypeptide(L)'
;MGLFDFLKPKKTELDDNLSQLLKAFFPKGETDINAGTNELLLILNNSIDKNEARNIFVKSVSMSRVTSNFDKERLVKHLSGYCLQHFNEQQLDKFFNYLTALTVAMKVHGSSPVEIKRDGDAYVW
;
A
#
# COMPACT_ATOMS: atom_id res chain seq x y z
N MET A 1 20.97 32.37 23.15
CA MET A 1 20.83 30.93 22.81
C MET A 1 19.68 30.40 23.65
N GLY A 2 18.56 30.05 23.00
CA GLY A 2 17.27 29.88 23.67
C GLY A 2 17.08 28.52 24.33
N LEU A 3 16.55 28.52 25.55
CA LEU A 3 16.24 27.37 26.41
C LEU A 3 15.12 26.44 25.87
N PHE A 4 14.76 26.56 24.59
CA PHE A 4 13.66 25.83 23.95
C PHE A 4 14.11 24.85 22.84
N ASP A 5 15.41 24.73 22.55
CA ASP A 5 15.91 23.78 21.56
C ASP A 5 15.90 22.32 22.02
N PHE A 6 15.52 22.04 23.28
CA PHE A 6 15.47 20.69 23.85
C PHE A 6 14.17 19.92 23.56
N LEU A 7 13.16 20.56 22.97
CA LEU A 7 11.84 19.95 22.69
C LEU A 7 11.61 19.59 21.21
N LYS A 8 12.63 19.65 20.36
CA LYS A 8 12.51 19.11 18.99
C LYS A 8 12.65 17.59 19.07
N PRO A 9 11.63 16.79 18.70
CA PRO A 9 11.80 15.34 18.64
C PRO A 9 12.95 15.04 17.68
N LYS A 10 14.00 14.41 18.21
CA LYS A 10 15.13 13.94 17.42
C LYS A 10 14.56 12.93 16.42
N LYS A 11 14.59 13.23 15.12
CA LYS A 11 14.35 12.22 14.09
C LYS A 11 15.31 11.07 14.38
N THR A 12 14.74 9.89 14.59
CA THR A 12 15.49 8.68 14.93
C THR A 12 15.93 7.97 13.65
N GLU A 13 16.97 7.13 13.72
CA GLU A 13 17.37 6.29 12.57
C GLU A 13 16.23 5.39 12.06
N LEU A 14 15.26 5.06 12.94
CA LEU A 14 14.03 4.36 12.58
C LEU A 14 13.14 5.18 11.64
N ASP A 15 13.07 6.50 11.83
CA ASP A 15 12.28 7.41 10.99
C ASP A 15 12.89 7.55 9.58
N ASP A 16 14.22 7.56 9.49
CA ASP A 16 14.94 7.65 8.22
C ASP A 16 14.82 6.34 7.43
N ASN A 17 14.93 5.18 8.08
CA ASN A 17 14.73 3.88 7.45
C ASN A 17 13.28 3.69 6.97
N LEU A 18 12.28 4.10 7.77
CA LEU A 18 10.88 4.08 7.36
C LEU A 18 10.63 5.03 6.18
N SER A 19 11.22 6.22 6.19
CA SER A 19 11.10 7.18 5.10
C SER A 19 11.72 6.67 3.81
N GLN A 20 12.85 5.96 3.89
CA GLN A 20 13.47 5.31 2.73
C GLN A 20 12.62 4.17 2.19
N LEU A 21 12.05 3.32 3.06
CA LEU A 21 11.12 2.26 2.63
C LEU A 21 9.87 2.83 1.96
N LEU A 22 9.28 3.89 2.52
CA LEU A 22 8.13 4.56 1.92
C LEU A 22 8.47 5.14 0.55
N LYS A 23 9.66 5.75 0.37
CA LYS A 23 10.12 6.22 -0.95
C LYS A 23 10.36 5.07 -1.93
N ALA A 24 10.91 3.95 -1.46
CA ALA A 24 11.08 2.76 -2.28
C ALA A 24 9.72 2.20 -2.71
N PHE A 25 8.71 2.27 -1.85
CA PHE A 25 7.38 1.75 -2.16
C PHE A 25 6.50 2.72 -2.95
N PHE A 26 6.66 4.01 -2.72
CA PHE A 26 5.86 5.08 -3.30
C PHE A 26 6.81 6.16 -3.81
N PRO A 27 7.50 5.94 -4.95
CA PRO A 27 8.49 6.88 -5.47
C PRO A 27 7.89 8.25 -5.82
N LYS A 28 6.59 8.32 -6.14
CA LYS A 28 5.84 9.57 -6.35
C LYS A 28 5.04 9.99 -5.13
N GLY A 29 5.32 9.41 -3.96
CA GLY A 29 4.78 9.79 -2.66
C GLY A 29 3.25 9.75 -2.62
N GLU A 30 2.64 10.85 -2.19
CA GLU A 30 1.18 10.98 -2.02
C GLU A 30 0.37 10.65 -3.27
N THR A 31 0.91 10.91 -4.46
CA THR A 31 0.21 10.61 -5.71
C THR A 31 0.03 9.10 -5.88
N ASP A 32 1.05 8.30 -5.58
CA ASP A 32 0.98 6.84 -5.62
C ASP A 32 0.05 6.30 -4.53
N ILE A 33 0.15 6.86 -3.32
CA ILE A 33 -0.70 6.46 -2.20
C ILE A 33 -2.17 6.73 -2.52
N ASN A 34 -2.48 7.90 -3.08
CA ASN A 34 -3.84 8.26 -3.46
C ASN A 34 -4.37 7.40 -4.62
N ALA A 35 -3.54 7.11 -5.63
CA ALA A 35 -3.93 6.22 -6.73
C ALA A 35 -4.32 4.83 -6.21
N GLY A 36 -3.46 4.22 -5.38
CA GLY A 36 -3.77 2.90 -4.82
C GLY A 36 -4.87 2.89 -3.77
N THR A 37 -5.05 3.99 -3.03
CA THR A 37 -6.21 4.17 -2.13
C THR A 37 -7.52 4.18 -2.92
N ASN A 38 -7.58 4.97 -4.00
CA ASN A 38 -8.77 5.06 -4.85
C ASN A 38 -9.07 3.71 -5.50
N GLU A 39 -8.03 2.99 -5.92
CA GLU A 39 -8.15 1.66 -6.50
C GLU A 39 -8.73 0.64 -5.51
N LEU A 40 -8.26 0.66 -4.25
CA LEU A 40 -8.83 -0.17 -3.18
C LEU A 40 -10.28 0.22 -2.88
N LEU A 41 -10.61 1.51 -2.82
CA LEU A 41 -12.00 1.98 -2.66
C LEU A 41 -12.89 1.43 -3.76
N LEU A 42 -12.43 1.44 -5.01
CA LEU A 42 -13.17 0.86 -6.13
C LEU A 42 -13.36 -0.66 -5.96
N ILE A 43 -12.33 -1.39 -5.53
CA ILE A 43 -12.45 -2.85 -5.24
C ILE A 43 -13.51 -3.09 -4.16
N LEU A 44 -13.50 -2.26 -3.11
CA LEU A 44 -14.43 -2.36 -1.99
C LEU A 44 -15.81 -1.75 -2.27
N ASN A 45 -16.09 -1.29 -3.49
CA ASN A 45 -17.32 -0.60 -3.86
C ASN A 45 -17.64 0.60 -2.95
N ASN A 46 -16.61 1.31 -2.50
CA ASN A 46 -16.70 2.46 -1.59
C ASN A 46 -17.43 2.13 -0.26
N SER A 47 -17.33 0.89 0.22
CA SER A 47 -17.97 0.45 1.48
C SER A 47 -17.30 0.98 2.76
N ILE A 48 -16.09 1.52 2.63
CA ILE A 48 -15.30 2.10 3.72
C ILE A 48 -14.86 3.52 3.37
N ASP A 49 -14.46 4.30 4.37
CA ASP A 49 -13.97 5.65 4.14
C ASP A 49 -12.54 5.67 3.56
N LYS A 50 -12.18 6.81 2.99
CA LYS A 50 -10.89 6.98 2.31
C LYS A 50 -9.69 6.82 3.24
N ASN A 51 -9.78 7.26 4.50
CA ASN A 51 -8.67 7.14 5.45
C ASN A 51 -8.45 5.69 5.85
N GLU A 52 -9.53 4.95 6.05
CA GLU A 52 -9.47 3.51 6.30
C GLU A 52 -8.87 2.75 5.10
N ALA A 53 -9.36 3.01 3.89
CA ALA A 53 -8.79 2.43 2.67
C ALA A 53 -7.30 2.76 2.50
N ARG A 54 -6.91 4.02 2.76
CA ARG A 54 -5.51 4.45 2.69
C ARG A 54 -4.63 3.67 3.66
N ASN A 55 -5.08 3.49 4.90
CA ASN A 55 -4.36 2.74 5.93
C ASN A 55 -4.17 1.27 5.53
N ILE A 56 -5.24 0.63 5.05
CA ILE A 56 -5.21 -0.75 4.55
C ILE A 56 -4.23 -0.87 3.37
N PHE A 57 -4.31 0.04 2.40
CA PHE A 57 -3.48 0.03 1.20
C PHE A 57 -1.99 0.14 1.54
N VAL A 58 -1.58 1.16 2.31
CA VAL A 58 -0.17 1.39 2.66
C VAL A 58 0.44 0.21 3.41
N LYS A 59 -0.31 -0.36 4.37
CA LYS A 59 0.13 -1.54 5.12
C LYS A 59 0.24 -2.78 4.23
N SER A 60 -0.73 -2.99 3.35
CA SER A 60 -0.76 -4.15 2.46
C SER A 60 0.34 -4.12 1.41
N VAL A 61 0.65 -2.94 0.82
CA VAL A 61 1.80 -2.77 -0.08
C VAL A 61 3.09 -3.10 0.64
N SER A 62 3.28 -2.56 1.84
CA SER A 62 4.48 -2.84 2.64
C SER A 62 4.64 -4.34 2.88
N MET A 63 3.58 -5.02 3.32
CA MET A 63 3.56 -6.46 3.55
C MET A 63 3.87 -7.27 2.28
N SER A 64 3.27 -6.90 1.13
CA SER A 64 3.48 -7.60 -0.14
C SER A 64 4.92 -7.51 -0.66
N ARG A 65 5.67 -6.46 -0.30
CA ARG A 65 7.01 -6.19 -0.82
C ARG A 65 8.14 -6.65 0.08
N VAL A 66 7.93 -6.67 1.40
CA VAL A 66 8.92 -7.19 2.36
C VAL A 66 8.91 -8.71 2.45
N THR A 67 7.80 -9.33 2.08
CA THR A 67 7.64 -10.78 2.16
C THR A 67 8.22 -11.45 0.92
N SER A 68 9.09 -12.45 1.10
CA SER A 68 9.71 -13.19 -0.01
C SER A 68 8.70 -13.97 -0.86
N ASN A 69 7.69 -14.57 -0.23
CA ASN A 69 6.63 -15.35 -0.88
C ASN A 69 5.27 -14.76 -0.51
N PHE A 70 4.86 -13.68 -1.19
CA PHE A 70 3.53 -13.10 -0.99
C PHE A 70 2.47 -13.94 -1.72
N ASP A 71 1.50 -14.46 -0.97
CA ASP A 71 0.38 -15.28 -1.46
C ASP A 71 -0.96 -14.79 -0.85
N LYS A 72 -2.08 -15.34 -1.33
CA LYS A 72 -3.42 -14.96 -0.88
C LYS A 72 -3.64 -15.29 0.61
N GLU A 73 -3.10 -16.39 1.10
CA GLU A 73 -3.25 -16.78 2.51
C GLU A 73 -2.59 -15.76 3.44
N ARG A 74 -1.41 -15.25 3.08
CA ARG A 74 -0.73 -14.18 3.81
C ARG A 74 -1.49 -12.87 3.75
N LEU A 75 -2.11 -12.53 2.62
CA LEU A 75 -2.99 -11.36 2.55
C LEU A 75 -4.16 -11.52 3.52
N VAL A 76 -4.84 -12.66 3.50
CA VAL A 76 -5.95 -12.92 4.44
C VAL A 76 -5.48 -12.79 5.88
N LYS A 77 -4.38 -13.45 6.26
CA LYS A 77 -3.81 -13.36 7.61
C LYS A 77 -3.45 -11.93 8.01
N HIS A 78 -2.90 -11.14 7.08
CA HIS A 78 -2.61 -9.73 7.30
C HIS A 78 -3.88 -8.94 7.61
N LEU A 79 -4.92 -9.10 6.79
CA LEU A 79 -6.18 -8.37 6.92
C LEU A 79 -7.01 -8.85 8.13
N SER A 80 -6.94 -10.13 8.51
CA SER A 80 -7.65 -10.70 9.67
C SER A 80 -7.37 -9.95 10.97
N GLY A 81 -6.21 -9.31 11.09
CA GLY A 81 -5.85 -8.55 12.28
C GLY A 81 -6.64 -7.25 12.47
N TYR A 82 -7.30 -6.71 11.43
CA TYR A 82 -7.88 -5.37 11.53
C TYR A 82 -8.98 -4.99 10.52
N CYS A 83 -9.10 -5.65 9.36
CA CYS A 83 -9.99 -5.18 8.31
C CYS A 83 -10.57 -6.26 7.38
N LEU A 84 -10.37 -7.55 7.67
CA LEU A 84 -10.87 -8.63 6.80
C LEU A 84 -12.40 -8.58 6.61
N GLN A 85 -13.14 -8.11 7.61
CA GLN A 85 -14.59 -7.97 7.58
C GLN A 85 -15.12 -7.07 6.45
N HIS A 86 -14.28 -6.19 5.88
CA HIS A 86 -14.67 -5.30 4.79
C HIS A 86 -14.62 -5.97 3.42
N PHE A 87 -14.02 -7.16 3.33
CA PHE A 87 -13.81 -7.86 2.07
C PHE A 87 -14.72 -9.10 1.98
N ASN A 88 -15.33 -9.28 0.80
CA ASN A 88 -15.76 -10.60 0.36
C ASN A 88 -14.63 -11.30 -0.42
N GLU A 89 -14.86 -12.56 -0.78
CA GLU A 89 -13.85 -13.39 -1.45
C GLU A 89 -13.40 -12.80 -2.80
N GLN A 90 -14.32 -12.30 -3.63
CA GLN A 90 -14.00 -11.70 -4.92
C GLN A 90 -13.18 -10.41 -4.75
N GLN A 91 -13.46 -9.62 -3.71
CA GLN A 91 -12.71 -8.41 -3.39
C GLN A 91 -11.30 -8.73 -2.89
N LEU A 92 -11.14 -9.82 -2.11
CA LEU A 92 -9.81 -10.32 -1.73
C LEU A 92 -9.00 -10.72 -2.95
N ASP A 93 -9.60 -11.42 -3.91
CA ASP A 93 -8.91 -11.81 -5.15
C ASP A 93 -8.47 -10.59 -5.96
N LYS A 94 -9.37 -9.62 -6.15
CA LYS A 94 -9.04 -8.37 -6.85
C LYS A 94 -7.92 -7.60 -6.16
N PHE A 95 -7.96 -7.54 -4.83
CA PHE A 95 -6.93 -6.83 -4.07
C PHE A 95 -5.59 -7.56 -4.08
N PHE A 96 -5.59 -8.88 -3.97
CA PHE A 96 -4.39 -9.71 -4.12
C PHE A 96 -3.75 -9.55 -5.50
N ASN A 97 -4.54 -9.61 -6.57
CA ASN A 97 -4.07 -9.42 -7.94
C ASN A 97 -3.49 -8.03 -8.13
N TYR A 98 -4.13 -7.01 -7.56
CA TYR A 98 -3.63 -5.64 -7.61
C TYR A 98 -2.27 -5.49 -6.91
N LEU A 99 -2.12 -5.99 -5.68
CA LEU A 99 -0.84 -5.94 -4.93
C LEU A 99 0.28 -6.70 -5.64
N THR A 100 -0.07 -7.82 -6.28
CA THR A 100 0.87 -8.61 -7.10
C THR A 100 1.30 -7.82 -8.33
N ALA A 101 0.37 -7.21 -9.06
CA ALA A 101 0.67 -6.35 -10.20
C ALA A 101 1.57 -5.17 -9.81
N LEU A 102 1.29 -4.50 -8.67
CA LEU A 102 2.14 -3.42 -8.14
C LEU A 102 3.56 -3.87 -7.81
N THR A 103 3.73 -5.13 -7.40
CA THR A 103 5.05 -5.69 -7.11
C THR A 103 5.80 -6.02 -8.38
N VAL A 104 5.13 -6.61 -9.37
CA VAL A 104 5.71 -6.94 -10.68
C VAL A 104 6.07 -5.67 -11.47
N ALA A 105 5.13 -4.73 -11.61
CA ALA A 105 5.32 -3.48 -12.33
C ALA A 105 6.53 -2.70 -11.79
N MET A 106 6.66 -2.61 -10.46
CA MET A 106 7.80 -1.96 -9.84
C MET A 106 9.11 -2.72 -10.06
N LYS A 107 9.14 -4.03 -9.80
CA LYS A 107 10.39 -4.82 -9.87
C LYS A 107 10.91 -5.00 -11.30
N VAL A 108 10.02 -5.09 -12.27
CA VAL A 108 10.36 -5.43 -13.66
C VAL A 108 10.42 -4.19 -14.55
N HIS A 109 9.54 -3.22 -14.32
CA HIS A 109 9.36 -2.07 -15.22
C HIS A 109 9.65 -0.71 -14.57
N GLY A 110 9.87 -0.68 -13.25
CA GLY A 110 10.07 0.57 -12.52
C GLY A 110 8.81 1.42 -12.36
N SER A 111 7.64 0.89 -12.71
CA SER A 111 6.37 1.61 -12.66
C SER A 111 5.81 1.66 -11.22
N SER A 112 5.22 2.80 -10.86
CA SER A 112 4.64 3.07 -9.55
C SER A 112 3.11 2.96 -9.56
N PRO A 113 2.42 2.93 -8.40
CA PRO A 113 0.97 2.77 -8.33
C PRO A 113 0.15 3.70 -9.22
N VAL A 114 0.54 4.97 -9.41
CA VAL A 114 -0.20 5.89 -10.30
C VAL A 114 -0.11 5.53 -11.80
N GLU A 115 0.89 4.73 -12.19
CA GLU A 115 1.10 4.33 -13.59
C GLU A 115 0.30 3.07 -13.95
N ILE A 116 -0.16 2.33 -12.94
CA ILE A 116 -0.93 1.11 -13.16
C ILE A 116 -2.37 1.47 -13.54
N LYS A 117 -2.87 0.84 -14.60
CA LYS A 117 -4.23 1.00 -15.11
C LYS A 117 -4.93 -0.35 -15.18
N ARG A 118 -6.26 -0.34 -15.04
CA ARG A 118 -7.10 -1.51 -15.32
C ARG A 118 -7.29 -1.65 -16.83
N ASP A 119 -7.15 -2.88 -17.31
CA ASP A 119 -7.57 -3.29 -18.65
C ASP A 119 -8.43 -4.57 -18.50
N GLY A 120 -9.75 -4.39 -18.45
CA GLY A 120 -10.68 -5.45 -18.06
C GLY A 120 -10.40 -5.97 -16.64
N ASP A 121 -10.11 -7.26 -16.52
CA ASP A 121 -9.74 -7.93 -15.26
C ASP A 121 -8.22 -7.92 -14.98
N ALA A 122 -7.42 -7.36 -15.90
CA ALA A 122 -5.98 -7.29 -15.78
C ALA A 122 -5.50 -5.88 -15.38
N TYR A 123 -4.24 -5.81 -14.93
CA TYR A 123 -3.53 -4.55 -14.69
C TYR A 123 -2.38 -4.40 -15.69
N VAL A 124 -2.27 -3.21 -16.28
CA VAL A 124 -1.23 -2.83 -17.24
C VAL A 124 -0.48 -1.59 -16.74
N TRP A 125 0.74 -1.38 -17.22
CA TRP A 125 1.64 -0.31 -16.78
C TRP A 125 2.51 0.22 -17.91
#